data_AF-A0A1S3QJT6-F1
#
_entry.id   AF-A0A1S3QJT6-F1
#
_cell.length_a   1.000
_cell.length_b   1.000
_cell.length_c   1.000
_cell.angle_alpha   90.00
_cell.angle_beta   90.00
_cell.angle_gamma   90.00
#
_symmetry.space_group_name_H-M   'P 1'
#
loop_
_entity.id
_entity.type
_entity.pdbx_description
1 polymer ?
#
loop_
_entity_poly.entity_id
_entity_poly.type
_entity_poly.pdbx_seq_one_letter_code
_entity_poly.pdbx_strand_id
1 'polypeptide(L)'
;MVIVKDALCNVSEITRLVHMYVPNATLESSAGAELSYILPKESTNRFELLFAELEMNREELGIASYGASVTTMEEVFLRYGITHSPQLPGRVPARSGPLTTAPRESTS
;
A
#
# COMPACT_ATOMS: atom_id res chain seq x y z
N MET A 1 -4.92 1.85 -16.50
CA MET A 1 -5.61 1.30 -15.32
C MET A 1 -6.81 0.51 -15.82
N VAL A 2 -7.08 -0.66 -15.25
CA VAL A 2 -8.23 -1.49 -15.57
C VAL A 2 -9.03 -1.72 -14.28
N ILE A 3 -10.36 -1.60 -14.36
CA ILE A 3 -11.29 -1.83 -13.26
C ILE A 3 -12.30 -2.89 -13.71
N VAL A 4 -12.46 -3.96 -12.93
CA VAL A 4 -13.46 -5.01 -13.12
C VAL A 4 -14.74 -4.63 -12.39
N LYS A 5 -15.86 -4.69 -13.09
CA LYS A 5 -17.20 -4.31 -12.63
C LYS A 5 -17.82 -5.45 -11.82
N ASP A 6 -18.39 -5.12 -10.67
CA ASP A 6 -19.31 -6.00 -9.95
C ASP A 6 -20.78 -5.77 -10.41
N ALA A 7 -21.74 -6.51 -9.85
CA ALA A 7 -23.16 -6.43 -10.18
C ALA A 7 -23.80 -5.05 -9.88
N LEU A 8 -23.19 -4.27 -8.99
CA LEU A 8 -23.63 -2.91 -8.61
C LEU A 8 -22.77 -1.79 -9.22
N CYS A 9 -21.94 -2.09 -10.23
CA CYS A 9 -20.92 -1.15 -10.73
C CYS A 9 -21.47 0.19 -11.25
N ASN A 10 -21.11 1.29 -10.58
CA ASN A 10 -21.51 2.64 -10.95
C ASN A 10 -20.42 3.37 -11.75
N VAL A 11 -20.38 3.11 -13.06
CA VAL A 11 -19.38 3.66 -13.99
C VAL A 11 -19.27 5.19 -13.94
N SER A 12 -20.39 5.91 -13.71
CA SER A 12 -20.37 7.38 -13.60
C SER A 12 -19.62 7.85 -12.38
N GLU A 13 -19.83 7.23 -11.21
CA GLU A 13 -19.14 7.62 -9.98
C GLU A 13 -17.66 7.20 -9.99
N ILE A 14 -17.35 6.03 -10.56
CA ILE A 14 -15.95 5.64 -10.80
C ILE A 14 -15.24 6.66 -11.70
N THR A 15 -15.89 7.07 -12.80
CA THR A 15 -15.35 8.09 -13.71
C THR A 15 -15.19 9.44 -13.01
N ARG A 16 -16.19 9.87 -12.23
CA ARG A 16 -16.16 11.13 -11.45
C ARG A 16 -15.02 11.12 -10.44
N LEU A 17 -14.82 10.04 -9.71
CA LEU A 17 -13.72 9.85 -8.76
C LEU A 17 -12.37 9.90 -9.49
N VAL A 18 -12.20 9.14 -10.57
CA VAL A 18 -10.96 9.15 -11.38
C VAL A 18 -10.60 10.57 -11.83
N HIS A 19 -11.56 11.37 -12.32
CA HIS A 19 -11.30 12.77 -12.69
C HIS A 19 -11.07 13.73 -11.51
N MET A 20 -11.49 13.40 -10.27
CA MET A 20 -11.16 14.22 -9.10
C MET A 20 -9.66 14.15 -8.73
N TYR A 21 -9.06 12.96 -8.78
CA TYR A 21 -7.62 12.78 -8.51
C TYR A 21 -6.76 13.01 -9.76
N VAL A 22 -7.27 12.63 -10.95
CA VAL A 22 -6.55 12.68 -12.23
C VAL A 22 -7.48 13.29 -13.30
N PRO A 23 -7.68 14.63 -13.32
CA PRO A 23 -8.64 15.27 -14.22
C PRO A 23 -8.32 15.05 -15.71
N ASN A 24 -7.04 14.86 -16.04
CA ASN A 24 -6.55 14.55 -17.39
C ASN A 24 -6.58 13.04 -17.73
N ALA A 25 -7.29 12.20 -16.96
CA ALA A 25 -7.53 10.81 -17.30
C ALA A 25 -8.49 10.68 -18.50
N THR A 26 -8.38 9.58 -19.25
CA THR A 26 -9.27 9.28 -20.38
C THR A 26 -9.83 7.87 -20.24
N LEU A 27 -11.15 7.74 -20.29
CA LEU A 27 -11.82 6.43 -20.44
C LEU A 27 -11.55 5.91 -21.86
N GLU A 28 -10.72 4.88 -21.98
CA GLU A 28 -10.27 4.26 -23.23
C GLU A 28 -11.26 3.19 -23.71
N SER A 29 -11.89 2.46 -22.78
CA SER A 29 -12.90 1.45 -23.08
C SER A 29 -13.77 1.16 -21.86
N SER A 30 -15.03 0.79 -22.08
CA SER A 30 -16.00 0.46 -21.03
C SER A 30 -16.83 -0.79 -21.34
N ALA A 31 -16.32 -1.66 -22.22
CA ALA A 31 -17.02 -2.84 -22.71
C ALA A 31 -17.14 -3.96 -21.67
N GLY A 32 -18.20 -4.76 -21.76
CA GLY A 32 -18.38 -5.97 -20.94
C GLY A 32 -18.28 -5.70 -19.44
N ALA A 33 -17.51 -6.54 -18.73
CA ALA A 33 -17.31 -6.47 -17.29
C ALA A 33 -16.11 -5.59 -16.87
N GLU A 34 -15.57 -4.73 -17.74
CA GLU A 34 -14.35 -3.95 -17.45
C GLU A 34 -14.39 -2.48 -17.92
N LEU A 35 -13.54 -1.67 -17.30
CA LEU A 35 -13.29 -0.26 -17.63
C LEU A 35 -11.77 -0.05 -17.76
N SER A 36 -11.32 0.44 -18.91
CA SER A 36 -9.92 0.81 -19.15
C SER A 36 -9.78 2.33 -19.15
N TYR A 37 -8.88 2.85 -18.33
CA TYR A 37 -8.54 4.26 -18.22
C TYR A 37 -7.05 4.50 -18.52
N ILE A 38 -6.76 5.41 -19.44
CA ILE A 38 -5.43 5.99 -19.62
C ILE A 38 -5.23 7.05 -18.53
N LEU A 39 -4.14 6.94 -17.76
CA LEU A 39 -3.76 7.92 -16.75
C LEU A 39 -2.44 8.61 -17.19
N PRO A 40 -2.37 9.94 -17.26
CA PRO A 40 -1.16 10.67 -17.65
C PRO A 40 -0.08 10.58 -16.57
N LYS A 41 1.17 10.33 -17.00
CA LYS A 41 2.33 10.12 -16.12
C LYS A 41 2.63 11.32 -15.22
N GLU A 42 2.25 12.53 -15.61
CA GLU A 42 2.36 13.76 -14.80
C GLU A 42 1.57 13.68 -13.48
N SER A 43 0.54 12.83 -13.41
CA SER A 43 -0.28 12.63 -12.21
C SER A 43 0.12 11.40 -11.38
N THR A 44 1.30 10.81 -11.61
CA THR A 44 1.74 9.57 -10.92
C THR A 44 1.69 9.71 -9.39
N ASN A 45 2.11 10.86 -8.85
CA ASN A 45 2.06 11.17 -7.41
C ASN A 45 0.64 11.32 -6.83
N ARG A 46 -0.43 11.22 -7.65
CA ARG A 46 -1.82 11.10 -7.21
C ARG A 46 -2.41 9.71 -7.43
N PHE A 47 -1.71 8.79 -8.10
CA PHE A 47 -2.19 7.43 -8.32
C PHE A 47 -2.31 6.67 -6.99
N GLU A 48 -1.39 6.90 -6.04
CA GLU A 48 -1.43 6.34 -4.68
C GLU A 48 -2.77 6.66 -3.98
N LEU A 49 -3.15 7.94 -4.00
CA LEU A 49 -4.41 8.43 -3.42
C LEU A 49 -5.63 7.90 -4.18
N LEU A 50 -5.57 7.89 -5.52
CA LEU A 50 -6.64 7.32 -6.35
C LEU A 50 -6.90 5.84 -6.03
N PHE A 51 -5.86 5.03 -5.86
CA PHE A 51 -6.02 3.61 -5.51
C PHE A 51 -6.50 3.41 -4.07
N ALA A 52 -6.06 4.23 -3.12
CA ALA A 52 -6.56 4.19 -1.74
C ALA A 52 -8.06 4.53 -1.68
N GLU A 53 -8.49 5.56 -2.41
CA GLU A 53 -9.90 5.98 -2.49
C GLU A 53 -10.75 4.92 -3.21
N LEU A 54 -10.25 4.32 -4.30
CA LEU A 54 -10.93 3.23 -5.00
C LEU A 54 -11.10 1.98 -4.13
N GLU A 55 -10.13 1.63 -3.27
CA GLU A 55 -10.29 0.52 -2.32
C GLU A 55 -11.31 0.86 -1.21
N MET A 56 -11.23 2.06 -0.62
CA MET A 56 -12.16 2.49 0.42
C MET A 56 -13.61 2.52 -0.05
N ASN A 57 -13.85 2.97 -1.28
CA ASN A 57 -15.19 3.11 -1.85
C ASN A 57 -15.59 1.91 -2.73
N ARG A 58 -14.79 0.83 -2.79
CA ARG A 58 -14.95 -0.28 -3.78
C ARG A 58 -16.34 -0.92 -3.73
N GLU A 59 -16.92 -1.05 -2.54
CA GLU A 59 -18.20 -1.74 -2.31
C GLU A 59 -19.38 -0.85 -2.70
N GLU A 60 -19.31 0.47 -2.45
CA GLU A 60 -20.31 1.45 -2.91
C GLU A 60 -20.23 1.73 -4.41
N LEU A 61 -19.03 1.65 -5.00
CA LEU A 61 -18.80 1.82 -6.44
C LEU A 61 -19.10 0.56 -7.27
N GLY A 62 -19.28 -0.60 -6.61
CA GLY A 62 -19.45 -1.90 -7.26
C GLY A 62 -18.21 -2.31 -8.08
N ILE A 63 -17.03 -2.27 -7.47
CA ILE A 63 -15.76 -2.69 -8.06
C ILE A 63 -15.42 -4.09 -7.54
N ALA A 64 -15.33 -5.07 -8.46
CA ALA A 64 -14.95 -6.44 -8.12
C ALA A 64 -13.42 -6.60 -7.95
N SER A 65 -12.64 -5.83 -8.73
CA SER A 65 -11.17 -5.79 -8.68
C SER A 65 -10.67 -4.59 -9.49
N TYR A 66 -9.46 -4.11 -9.24
CA TYR A 66 -8.80 -3.12 -10.10
C TYR A 66 -7.28 -3.32 -10.14
N GLY A 67 -6.64 -2.79 -11.17
CA GLY A 67 -5.19 -2.86 -11.34
C GLY A 67 -4.64 -1.77 -12.24
N ALA A 68 -3.38 -1.39 -12.00
CA ALA A 68 -2.68 -0.42 -12.83
C ALA A 68 -1.26 -0.88 -13.12
N SER A 69 -1.01 -1.28 -14.38
CA SER A 69 0.31 -1.58 -14.91
C SER A 69 1.13 -0.30 -15.07
N VAL A 70 1.71 0.18 -13.96
CA VAL A 70 2.67 1.28 -13.94
C VAL A 70 3.94 0.84 -14.68
N THR A 71 4.31 1.55 -15.75
CA THR A 71 5.47 1.25 -16.60
C THR A 71 6.77 1.93 -16.14
N THR A 72 6.87 2.26 -14.85
CA THR A 72 8.04 2.91 -14.23
C THR A 72 8.48 2.12 -13.00
N MET A 73 9.69 1.55 -13.07
CA MET A 73 10.19 0.50 -12.16
C MET A 73 10.83 1.05 -10.87
N GLU A 74 10.50 2.28 -10.48
CA GLU A 74 11.28 3.05 -9.48
C GLU A 74 10.51 3.39 -8.19
N GLU A 75 9.17 3.25 -8.16
CA GLU A 75 8.35 3.68 -7.00
C GLU A 75 7.53 2.54 -6.34
N VAL A 76 7.97 1.29 -6.47
CA VAL A 76 7.46 0.15 -5.66
C VAL A 76 8.13 0.16 -4.27
N PHE A 77 7.92 1.26 -3.54
CA PHE A 77 8.21 1.38 -2.11
C PHE A 77 7.00 1.96 -1.36
N LEU A 78 5.80 1.51 -1.76
CA LEU A 78 4.56 1.73 -1.00
C LEU A 78 4.77 1.23 0.43
N ARG A 79 4.86 2.18 1.37
CA ARG A 79 5.22 1.89 2.77
C ARG A 79 4.03 1.30 3.50
N TYR A 80 3.84 -0.02 3.36
CA TYR A 80 3.10 -0.84 4.33
C TYR A 80 3.87 -0.85 5.66
N GLY A 81 3.77 0.28 6.37
CA GLY A 81 4.53 0.64 7.55
C GLY A 81 4.08 -0.09 8.81
N ILE A 82 4.27 -1.41 8.83
CA ILE A 82 4.57 -2.21 10.04
C ILE A 82 3.72 -1.82 11.27
N THR A 83 2.39 -1.92 11.15
CA THR A 83 1.50 -1.96 12.34
C THR A 83 1.53 -3.35 12.97
N HIS A 84 2.73 -3.82 13.29
CA HIS A 84 2.95 -4.88 14.27
C HIS A 84 4.18 -4.53 15.12
N SER A 85 3.90 -3.99 16.32
CA SER A 85 4.83 -3.67 17.40
C SER A 85 6.02 -2.73 17.09
N PRO A 86 6.03 -1.48 17.58
CA PRO A 86 7.26 -0.68 17.65
C PRO A 86 8.19 -1.23 18.75
N GLN A 87 9.23 -1.95 18.35
CA GLN A 87 10.32 -2.36 19.26
C GLN A 87 11.50 -1.38 19.14
N LEU A 88 11.78 -0.65 20.22
CA LEU A 88 12.72 0.47 20.24
C LEU A 88 14.20 0.00 20.32
N PRO A 89 15.11 0.48 19.45
CA PRO A 89 16.55 0.25 19.62
C PRO A 89 17.13 1.21 20.68
N GLY A 90 17.26 0.74 21.94
CA GLY A 90 17.19 1.62 23.12
C GLY A 90 18.28 1.57 24.22
N ARG A 91 19.43 0.90 24.02
CA ARG A 91 20.69 1.05 24.82
C ARG A 91 20.69 0.57 26.30
N VAL A 92 21.79 -0.09 26.68
CA VAL A 92 22.00 -0.84 27.95
C VAL A 92 22.18 0.02 29.22
N PRO A 93 22.05 -0.61 30.40
CA PRO A 93 22.99 -0.44 31.51
C PRO A 93 23.71 -1.76 31.87
N ALA A 94 25.05 -1.75 31.90
CA ALA A 94 25.87 -2.91 32.28
C ALA A 94 26.32 -2.82 33.76
N ARG A 95 25.55 -3.43 34.66
CA ARG A 95 25.87 -3.71 36.08
C ARG A 95 24.74 -4.56 36.69
N SER A 96 24.96 -5.50 37.62
CA SER A 96 26.14 -5.75 38.47
C SER A 96 26.39 -7.25 38.70
N GLY A 97 27.66 -7.61 38.90
CA GLY A 97 28.09 -8.91 39.45
C GLY A 97 29.52 -8.77 39.98
N PRO A 98 29.78 -8.89 41.29
CA PRO A 98 31.12 -8.65 41.86
C PRO A 98 32.07 -9.83 41.64
N LEU A 99 33.35 -9.53 41.38
CA LEU A 99 34.43 -10.50 41.17
C LEU A 99 35.32 -10.64 42.43
N THR A 100 35.04 -11.64 43.28
CA THR A 100 35.88 -12.23 44.37
C THR A 100 35.07 -13.38 45.00
N THR A 101 35.55 -14.49 45.57
CA THR A 101 36.87 -15.16 45.82
C THR A 101 36.55 -16.69 45.85
N ALA A 102 37.42 -17.71 45.90
CA ALA A 102 38.88 -17.91 46.03
C ALA A 102 39.27 -19.30 45.41
N PRO A 103 40.56 -19.67 45.27
CA PRO A 103 40.97 -20.98 44.72
C PRO A 103 41.17 -22.09 45.80
N ARG A 104 41.62 -23.28 45.33
CA ARG A 104 41.98 -24.55 46.06
C ARG A 104 40.82 -25.57 46.18
N GLU A 105 41.00 -26.90 46.22
CA GLU A 105 42.10 -27.83 45.84
C GLU A 105 41.56 -29.29 45.85
N SER A 106 42.11 -30.17 45.00
CA SER A 106 42.30 -31.64 45.22
C SER A 106 41.12 -32.62 45.42
N THR A 107 41.38 -33.86 44.97
CA THR A 107 40.83 -35.17 45.44
C THR A 107 39.46 -35.63 44.93
N SER A 108 39.48 -36.52 43.93
CA SER A 108 39.42 -37.97 44.17
C SER A 108 40.11 -38.74 43.03
#